data_AF-A0A1G1HVL6-F1
#
_entry.id   AF-A0A1G1HVL6-F1
#
_cell.length_a   1.000
_cell.length_b   1.000
_cell.length_c   1.000
_cell.angle_alpha   90.00
_cell.angle_beta   90.00
_cell.angle_gamma   90.00
#
_symmetry.space_group_name_H-M   'P 1'
#
loop_
_entity.id
_entity.type
_entity.pdbx_description
1 polymer ?
#
loop_
_entity_poly.entity_id
_entity_poly.type
_entity_poly.pdbx_seq_one_letter_code
_entity_poly.pdbx_strand_id
1 'polypeptide(L)'
;MPEGQSKWSHDFYDKVEPILLKDPLAYFLGSMEEGDIFVFKYPDAIKLAGHSCSAISGAYKITAKALNALYGSEIPVRGDIKVAVMGKPTDMAYGPISQVISFITGAAPVTGFAGLGRKFRRRNYLVFDEENFKYNTFIFQRIDNKKMVQVIYNPDLIPEDPRLGELAPLVL
;
A
#
# COMPACT_ATOMS: atom_id res chain seq x y z
N MET A 1 -18.07 16.24 6.96
CA MET A 1 -16.65 16.01 6.64
C MET A 1 -15.84 16.76 7.68
N PRO A 2 -14.86 16.13 8.34
CA PRO A 2 -13.93 16.84 9.21
C PRO A 2 -13.21 17.94 8.41
N GLU A 3 -12.84 19.02 9.09
CA GLU A 3 -12.05 20.10 8.51
C GLU A 3 -10.73 19.56 7.92
N GLY A 4 -10.33 20.06 6.75
CA GLY A 4 -9.05 19.69 6.11
C GLY A 4 -9.02 18.43 5.25
N GLN A 5 -10.15 17.80 4.94
CA GLN A 5 -10.22 16.65 4.01
C GLN A 5 -10.69 17.04 2.61
N SER A 6 -10.19 16.31 1.60
CA SER A 6 -10.67 16.42 0.22
C SER A 6 -12.14 16.02 0.13
N LYS A 7 -12.91 16.77 -0.66
CA LYS A 7 -14.31 16.43 -0.97
C LYS A 7 -14.36 15.42 -2.11
N TRP A 8 -14.41 14.13 -1.78
CA TRP A 8 -14.53 13.07 -2.78
C TRP A 8 -15.95 12.98 -3.35
N SER A 9 -16.06 12.51 -4.59
CA SER A 9 -17.34 12.37 -5.31
C SER A 9 -18.21 11.22 -4.82
N HIS A 10 -17.64 10.25 -4.09
CA HIS A 10 -18.35 9.06 -3.60
C HIS A 10 -18.16 8.89 -2.09
N ASP A 11 -19.27 8.67 -1.39
CA ASP A 11 -19.32 8.53 0.07
C ASP A 11 -18.82 7.16 0.57
N PHE A 12 -18.87 6.13 -0.28
CA PHE A 12 -18.43 4.79 0.09
C PHE A 12 -16.93 4.71 0.34
N TYR A 13 -16.14 5.66 -0.14
CA TYR A 13 -14.70 5.70 0.13
C TYR A 13 -14.40 5.74 1.63
N ASP A 14 -15.21 6.47 2.41
CA ASP A 14 -15.08 6.54 3.86
C ASP A 14 -15.60 5.28 4.59
N LYS A 15 -16.36 4.42 3.89
CA LYS A 15 -16.94 3.19 4.43
C LYS A 15 -16.05 1.96 4.20
N VAL A 16 -14.93 2.11 3.48
CA VAL A 16 -13.96 1.02 3.29
C VAL A 16 -13.25 0.75 4.62
N GLU A 17 -13.24 -0.52 5.03
CA GLU A 17 -12.54 -0.98 6.24
C GLU A 17 -11.11 -0.44 6.30
N PRO A 18 -10.72 0.28 7.38
CA PRO A 18 -9.39 0.83 7.52
C PRO A 18 -8.32 -0.25 7.76
N ILE A 19 -7.07 0.08 7.44
CA ILE A 19 -5.91 -0.71 7.84
C ILE A 19 -5.38 -0.15 9.15
N LEU A 20 -5.35 -0.98 10.18
CA LEU A 20 -4.88 -0.64 11.52
C LEU A 20 -3.45 -1.11 11.70
N LEU A 21 -2.57 -0.25 12.20
CA LEU A 21 -1.14 -0.51 12.34
C LEU A 21 -0.61 0.02 13.68
N LYS A 22 0.50 -0.54 14.15
CA LYS A 22 1.38 0.12 15.11
C LYS A 22 2.51 0.81 14.36
N ASP A 23 2.94 2.00 14.78
CA ASP A 23 4.12 2.66 14.22
C ASP A 23 5.10 3.13 15.31
N PRO A 24 6.07 2.28 15.69
CA PRO A 24 7.07 2.62 16.70
C PRO A 24 7.89 3.86 16.39
N LEU A 25 8.07 4.22 15.11
CA LEU A 25 8.78 5.44 14.73
C LEU A 25 7.92 6.69 15.03
N ALA A 26 6.61 6.61 14.80
CA ALA A 26 5.68 7.70 15.11
C ALA A 26 5.65 7.98 16.61
N TYR A 27 5.63 6.94 17.45
CA TYR A 27 5.71 7.10 18.91
C TYR A 27 7.05 7.72 19.33
N PHE A 28 8.15 7.18 18.81
CA PHE A 28 9.49 7.63 19.17
C PHE A 28 9.74 9.11 18.84
N LEU A 29 9.16 9.61 17.75
CA LEU A 29 9.30 11.02 17.32
C LEU A 29 8.21 11.94 17.91
N GLY A 30 7.30 11.42 18.74
CA GLY A 30 6.24 12.21 19.36
C GLY A 30 5.12 12.63 18.42
N SER A 31 4.96 11.96 17.26
CA SER A 31 3.81 12.18 16.37
C SER A 31 2.52 11.54 16.89
N MET A 32 2.65 10.53 17.77
CA MET A 32 1.56 9.77 18.38
C MET A 32 1.99 9.31 19.78
N GLU A 33 1.03 9.03 20.67
CA GLU A 33 1.32 8.43 21.97
C GLU A 33 1.66 6.94 21.83
N GLU A 34 2.48 6.41 22.74
CA GLU A 34 2.86 5.00 22.71
C GLU A 34 1.63 4.10 22.90
N GLY A 35 1.42 3.18 21.95
CA GLY A 35 0.29 2.24 21.97
C GLY A 35 -0.91 2.68 21.12
N ASP A 36 -0.95 3.94 20.67
CA ASP A 36 -2.03 4.42 19.79
C ASP A 36 -2.03 3.70 18.45
N ILE A 37 -3.22 3.43 17.92
CA ILE A 37 -3.36 2.76 16.62
C ILE A 37 -3.19 3.78 15.49
N PHE A 38 -2.22 3.52 14.62
CA PHE A 38 -2.07 4.23 13.36
C PHE A 38 -3.15 3.73 12.38
N VAL A 39 -4.09 4.62 12.05
CA VAL A 39 -5.24 4.29 11.19
C VAL A 39 -4.96 4.80 9.78
N PHE A 40 -5.02 3.89 8.81
CA PHE A 40 -4.87 4.21 7.40
C PHE A 40 -6.18 3.92 6.65
N LYS A 41 -6.85 4.97 6.14
CA LYS A 41 -8.14 4.85 5.46
C LYS A 41 -7.97 4.83 3.95
N TYR A 42 -8.98 4.33 3.24
CA TYR A 42 -8.94 4.31 1.78
C TYR A 42 -8.80 5.70 1.13
N PRO A 43 -9.47 6.77 1.64
CA PRO A 43 -9.24 8.13 1.18
C PRO A 43 -7.79 8.61 1.26
N ASP A 44 -6.95 8.05 2.13
CA ASP A 44 -5.52 8.40 2.20
C ASP A 44 -4.78 7.89 0.96
N ALA A 45 -5.13 6.70 0.47
CA ALA A 45 -4.60 6.16 -0.78
C ALA A 45 -5.11 6.95 -2.00
N ILE A 46 -6.37 7.38 -1.99
CA ILE A 46 -6.93 8.26 -3.03
C ILE A 46 -6.21 9.62 -3.00
N LYS A 47 -5.95 10.17 -1.81
CA LYS A 47 -5.21 11.44 -1.66
C LYS A 47 -3.78 11.34 -2.19
N LEU A 48 -3.11 10.21 -1.96
CA LEU A 48 -1.78 9.94 -2.52
C LEU A 48 -1.80 9.92 -4.05
N ALA A 49 -2.78 9.25 -4.65
CA ALA A 49 -2.86 9.05 -6.10
C ALA A 49 -3.60 10.17 -6.86
N GLY A 50 -4.33 11.01 -6.15
CA GLY A 50 -5.28 11.99 -6.70
C GLY A 50 -6.60 11.41 -7.19
N HIS A 51 -6.72 10.07 -7.32
CA HIS A 51 -7.91 9.40 -7.85
C HIS A 51 -8.03 7.95 -7.35
N SER A 52 -9.20 7.36 -7.57
CA SER A 52 -9.48 5.95 -7.30
C SER A 52 -9.61 5.20 -8.62
N CYS A 53 -8.62 4.36 -8.95
CA CYS A 53 -8.69 3.40 -10.06
C CYS A 53 -8.44 1.97 -9.55
N SER A 54 -8.52 0.98 -10.44
CA SER A 54 -8.30 -0.43 -10.13
C SER A 54 -6.91 -0.70 -9.53
N ALA A 55 -5.89 0.07 -9.90
CA ALA A 55 -4.56 -0.03 -9.32
C ALA A 55 -4.53 0.43 -7.85
N ILE A 56 -5.14 1.58 -7.53
CA ILE A 56 -5.11 2.16 -6.18
C ILE A 56 -6.01 1.39 -5.22
N SER A 57 -7.23 1.06 -5.65
CA SER A 57 -8.15 0.19 -4.89
C SER A 57 -7.56 -1.21 -4.68
N GLY A 58 -6.96 -1.79 -5.74
CA GLY A 58 -6.25 -3.06 -5.70
C GLY A 58 -5.11 -3.03 -4.69
N ALA A 59 -4.20 -2.05 -4.79
CA ALA A 59 -3.06 -1.88 -3.90
C ALA A 59 -3.47 -1.81 -2.42
N TYR A 60 -4.52 -1.04 -2.12
CA TYR A 60 -5.08 -0.96 -0.76
C TYR A 60 -5.56 -2.32 -0.27
N LYS A 61 -6.36 -3.03 -1.08
CA LYS A 61 -6.97 -4.31 -0.71
C LYS A 61 -5.96 -5.46 -0.63
N ILE A 62 -5.00 -5.57 -1.54
CA ILE A 62 -3.96 -6.59 -1.47
C ILE A 62 -3.05 -6.37 -0.26
N THR A 63 -2.75 -5.12 0.08
CA THR A 63 -1.97 -4.79 1.28
C THR A 63 -2.72 -5.21 2.54
N ALA A 64 -4.01 -4.85 2.66
CA ALA A 64 -4.84 -5.27 3.78
C ALA A 64 -4.88 -6.80 3.94
N LYS A 65 -5.08 -7.54 2.84
CA LYS A 65 -5.09 -9.02 2.83
C LYS A 65 -3.73 -9.61 3.19
N ALA A 66 -2.65 -9.06 2.66
CA ALA A 66 -1.29 -9.53 2.97
C ALA A 66 -0.95 -9.33 4.45
N LEU A 67 -1.27 -8.17 5.02
CA LEU A 67 -1.05 -7.87 6.43
C LEU A 67 -1.84 -8.81 7.34
N ASN A 68 -3.12 -9.03 7.04
CA ASN A 68 -3.96 -9.99 7.77
C ASN A 68 -3.37 -11.41 7.70
N ALA A 69 -2.95 -11.87 6.52
CA ALA A 69 -2.34 -13.20 6.37
C ALA A 69 -1.00 -13.33 7.14
N LEU A 70 -0.20 -12.26 7.20
CA LEU A 70 1.07 -12.24 7.91
C LEU A 70 0.89 -12.24 9.44
N TYR A 71 0.00 -11.40 9.96
CA TYR A 71 -0.12 -11.15 11.40
C TYR A 71 -1.28 -11.91 12.08
N GLY A 72 -2.24 -12.42 11.32
CA GLY A 72 -3.41 -13.10 11.87
C GLY A 72 -4.22 -12.15 12.76
N SER A 73 -4.29 -12.46 14.05
CA SER A 73 -4.95 -11.63 15.07
C SER A 73 -4.06 -10.51 15.64
N GLU A 74 -2.75 -10.51 15.36
CA GLU A 74 -1.86 -9.44 15.79
C GLU A 74 -2.06 -8.17 14.95
N ILE A 75 -1.86 -7.00 15.56
CA ILE A 75 -1.86 -5.73 14.82
C ILE A 75 -0.51 -5.61 14.08
N PRO A 76 -0.50 -5.43 12.74
CA PRO A 76 0.73 -5.29 11.99
C PRO A 76 1.57 -4.08 12.40
N VAL A 77 2.89 -4.20 12.31
CA VAL A 77 3.83 -3.13 12.67
C VAL A 77 4.34 -2.48 11.39
N ARG A 78 3.99 -1.21 11.19
CA ARG A 78 4.47 -0.40 10.08
C ARG A 78 5.99 -0.27 10.19
N GLY A 79 6.72 -0.78 9.19
CA GLY A 79 8.19 -0.76 9.14
C GLY A 79 8.85 -2.12 9.34
N ASP A 80 8.11 -3.11 9.82
CA ASP A 80 8.60 -4.48 10.02
C ASP A 80 8.21 -5.42 8.88
N ILE A 81 7.94 -4.85 7.70
CA ILE A 81 7.52 -5.55 6.50
C ILE A 81 8.48 -5.20 5.36
N LYS A 82 8.93 -6.21 4.63
CA LYS A 82 9.52 -6.06 3.31
C LYS A 82 8.51 -6.42 2.24
N VAL A 83 8.66 -5.80 1.08
CA VAL A 83 7.81 -6.01 -0.09
C VAL A 83 8.70 -6.22 -1.32
N ALA A 84 8.43 -7.26 -2.09
CA ALA A 84 8.96 -7.42 -3.43
C ALA A 84 7.81 -7.30 -4.44
N VAL A 85 8.01 -6.43 -5.44
CA VAL A 85 7.13 -6.32 -6.62
C VAL A 85 7.79 -7.11 -7.74
N MET A 86 7.11 -8.11 -8.28
CA MET A 86 7.69 -9.02 -9.27
C MET A 86 7.62 -8.45 -10.69
N GLY A 87 8.46 -7.45 -10.96
CA GLY A 87 8.61 -6.78 -12.26
C GLY A 87 9.16 -5.36 -12.08
N LYS A 88 9.14 -4.57 -13.15
CA LYS A 88 9.68 -3.19 -13.17
C LYS A 88 8.67 -2.19 -12.63
N PRO A 89 9.12 -1.04 -12.09
CA PRO A 89 8.22 0.04 -11.71
C PRO A 89 7.39 0.60 -12.88
N THR A 90 7.89 0.46 -14.11
CA THR A 90 7.23 0.89 -15.36
C THR A 90 6.28 -0.14 -15.94
N ASP A 91 6.23 -1.36 -15.39
CA ASP A 91 5.32 -2.40 -15.88
C ASP A 91 3.91 -2.13 -15.36
N MET A 92 2.95 -2.04 -16.28
CA MET A 92 1.53 -1.83 -15.94
C MET A 92 1.37 -0.66 -14.94
N ALA A 93 0.65 -0.86 -13.85
CA ALA A 93 0.49 0.11 -12.77
C ALA A 93 1.38 -0.20 -11.54
N TYR A 94 2.48 -0.95 -11.69
CA TYR A 94 3.31 -1.37 -10.56
C TYR A 94 3.92 -0.19 -9.79
N GLY A 95 4.33 0.88 -10.48
CA GLY A 95 4.77 2.12 -9.86
C GLY A 95 3.72 2.67 -8.89
N PRO A 96 2.52 3.10 -9.36
CA PRO A 96 1.44 3.57 -8.49
C PRO A 96 1.04 2.58 -7.39
N ILE A 97 0.96 1.28 -7.69
CA ILE A 97 0.64 0.24 -6.69
C ILE A 97 1.70 0.22 -5.59
N SER A 98 2.99 0.24 -5.94
CA SER A 98 4.09 0.22 -4.98
C SER A 98 4.10 1.45 -4.08
N GLN A 99 3.66 2.62 -4.57
CA GLN A 99 3.59 3.84 -3.77
C GLN A 99 2.55 3.70 -2.65
N VAL A 100 1.37 3.14 -2.97
CA VAL A 100 0.33 2.85 -1.97
C VAL A 100 0.81 1.81 -0.96
N ILE A 101 1.41 0.71 -1.43
CA ILE A 101 1.96 -0.34 -0.55
C ILE A 101 3.03 0.24 0.38
N SER A 102 3.96 1.04 -0.16
CA SER A 102 5.02 1.72 0.60
C SER A 102 4.43 2.68 1.63
N PHE A 103 3.42 3.46 1.25
CA PHE A 103 2.79 4.43 2.14
C PHE A 103 2.17 3.75 3.37
N ILE A 104 1.44 2.65 3.15
CA ILE A 104 0.79 1.86 4.21
C ILE A 104 1.83 1.12 5.07
N THR A 105 2.71 0.32 4.46
CA THR A 105 3.62 -0.57 5.19
C THR A 105 4.86 0.13 5.73
N GLY A 106 5.20 1.29 5.18
CA GLY A 106 6.48 1.96 5.38
C GLY A 106 7.66 1.26 4.70
N ALA A 107 7.44 0.20 3.93
CA ALA A 107 8.48 -0.44 3.14
C ALA A 107 8.81 0.45 1.93
N ALA A 108 9.99 1.08 1.92
CA ALA A 108 10.35 2.03 0.88
C ALA A 108 11.53 1.52 0.03
N PRO A 109 11.67 2.02 -1.21
CA PRO A 109 12.85 1.74 -2.04
C PRO A 109 14.09 2.47 -1.48
N VAL A 110 15.11 2.71 -2.32
CA VAL A 110 16.36 3.38 -1.92
C VAL A 110 16.15 4.78 -1.30
N THR A 111 15.01 5.42 -1.61
CA THR A 111 14.62 6.73 -1.06
C THR A 111 14.07 6.67 0.36
N GLY A 112 13.88 5.47 0.93
CA GLY A 112 13.36 5.32 2.28
C GLY A 112 14.25 5.90 3.38
N PHE A 113 13.65 6.09 4.56
CA PHE A 113 14.35 6.52 5.77
C PHE A 113 15.44 5.51 6.15
N ALA A 114 16.67 6.01 6.35
CA ALA A 114 17.83 5.18 6.69
C ALA A 114 17.68 4.49 8.06
N GLY A 115 16.83 5.03 8.93
CA GLY A 115 16.71 4.63 10.33
C GLY A 115 17.51 5.53 11.26
N LEU A 116 17.31 5.33 12.56
CA LEU A 116 18.09 5.95 13.63
C LEU A 116 18.94 4.87 14.28
N GLY A 117 20.25 4.88 13.98
CA GLY A 117 21.15 3.78 14.34
C GLY A 117 20.69 2.46 13.73
N ARG A 118 20.27 1.51 14.57
CA ARG A 118 19.78 0.18 14.14
C ARG A 118 18.25 0.06 14.10
N LYS A 119 17.51 1.11 14.46
CA LYS A 119 16.03 1.08 14.58
C LYS A 119 15.36 1.83 13.44
N PHE A 120 14.09 1.49 13.20
CA PHE A 120 13.13 2.23 12.35
C PHE A 120 13.51 2.39 10.87
N ARG A 121 14.47 1.60 10.37
CA ARG A 121 14.85 1.65 8.95
C ARG A 121 13.64 1.34 8.07
N ARG A 122 13.51 2.09 6.97
CA ARG A 122 12.48 1.89 5.94
C ARG A 122 13.08 1.66 4.55
N ARG A 123 14.31 2.14 4.34
CA ARG A 123 15.07 2.05 3.10
C ARG A 123 15.33 0.61 2.67
N ASN A 124 15.19 0.37 1.37
CA ASN A 124 15.43 -0.93 0.72
C ASN A 124 14.56 -2.06 1.29
N TYR A 125 13.38 -1.73 1.81
CA TYR A 125 12.38 -2.73 2.21
C TYR A 125 11.34 -2.95 1.14
N LEU A 126 11.16 -2.03 0.19
CA LEU A 126 10.45 -2.30 -1.05
C LEU A 126 11.45 -2.42 -2.19
N VAL A 127 11.40 -3.53 -2.92
CA VAL A 127 12.25 -3.79 -4.08
C VAL A 127 11.41 -4.21 -5.27
N PHE A 128 11.93 -3.92 -6.47
CA PHE A 128 11.41 -4.42 -7.73
C PHE A 128 12.31 -5.56 -8.18
N ASP A 129 11.75 -6.74 -8.37
CA ASP A 129 12.46 -7.90 -8.93
C ASP A 129 12.26 -7.89 -10.45
N GLU A 130 13.11 -7.12 -11.13
CA GLU A 130 13.03 -6.90 -12.58
C GLU A 130 13.45 -8.13 -13.39
N GLU A 131 14.23 -9.04 -12.79
CA GLU A 131 14.77 -10.23 -13.46
C GLU A 131 13.79 -11.41 -13.40
N ASN A 132 12.94 -11.47 -12.37
CA ASN A 132 11.99 -12.55 -12.15
C ASN A 132 10.54 -12.08 -12.24
N PHE A 133 10.19 -11.46 -13.37
CA PHE A 133 8.84 -10.97 -13.63
C PHE A 133 7.76 -12.04 -13.36
N LYS A 134 6.73 -11.68 -12.59
CA LYS A 134 5.52 -12.47 -12.39
C LYS A 134 4.30 -11.55 -12.41
N TYR A 135 3.33 -11.88 -13.27
CA TYR A 135 2.15 -11.05 -13.49
C TYR A 135 1.43 -10.70 -12.18
N ASN A 136 1.23 -9.40 -11.96
CA ASN A 136 0.58 -8.78 -10.81
C ASN A 136 0.90 -9.44 -9.46
N THR A 137 2.17 -9.82 -9.25
CA THR A 137 2.59 -10.57 -8.07
C THR A 137 3.37 -9.69 -7.10
N PHE A 138 2.96 -9.74 -5.84
CA PHE A 138 3.53 -8.96 -4.74
C PHE A 138 3.84 -9.91 -3.57
N ILE A 139 5.05 -9.86 -3.04
CA ILE A 139 5.47 -10.69 -1.91
C ILE A 139 5.69 -9.80 -0.70
N PHE A 140 4.98 -10.08 0.38
CA PHE A 140 5.15 -9.39 1.66
C PHE A 140 5.86 -10.34 2.63
N GLN A 141 6.88 -9.85 3.33
CA GLN A 141 7.66 -10.61 4.29
C GLN A 141 7.78 -9.87 5.62
N ARG A 142 7.46 -10.53 6.72
CA ARG A 142 7.77 -10.04 8.07
C ARG A 142 9.26 -10.08 8.34
N ILE A 143 9.81 -9.00 8.90
CA ILE A 143 11.25 -8.88 9.15
C ILE A 143 11.70 -9.75 10.33
N ASP A 144 10.89 -9.83 11.37
CA ASP A 144 11.19 -10.51 12.63
C ASP A 144 11.23 -12.03 12.49
N ASN A 145 10.23 -12.63 11.83
CA ASN A 145 10.06 -14.09 11.75
C ASN A 145 10.17 -14.66 10.33
N LYS A 146 10.41 -13.81 9.32
CA LYS A 146 10.54 -14.19 7.91
C LYS A 146 9.30 -14.84 7.28
N LYS A 147 8.16 -14.84 7.96
CA LYS A 147 6.89 -15.30 7.37
C LYS A 147 6.60 -14.49 6.12
N MET A 148 6.18 -15.17 5.06
CA MET A 148 5.89 -14.56 3.77
C MET A 148 4.46 -14.86 3.33
N VAL A 149 3.90 -13.95 2.55
CA VAL A 149 2.70 -14.16 1.78
C VAL A 149 2.92 -13.62 0.37
N GLN A 150 2.53 -14.40 -0.63
CA GLN A 150 2.45 -13.95 -2.01
C GLN A 150 1.00 -13.62 -2.31
N VAL A 151 0.77 -12.45 -2.91
CA VAL A 151 -0.53 -12.04 -3.43
C VAL A 151 -0.43 -11.87 -4.93
N ILE A 152 -1.36 -12.47 -5.65
CA ILE A 152 -1.54 -12.28 -7.09
C ILE A 152 -2.82 -11.46 -7.26
N TYR A 153 -2.69 -10.28 -7.83
CA TYR A 153 -3.83 -9.40 -8.12
C TYR A 153 -4.33 -9.65 -9.54
N ASN A 154 -5.63 -9.85 -9.72
CA ASN A 154 -6.22 -10.00 -11.04
C ASN A 154 -7.39 -9.02 -11.20
N PRO A 155 -7.13 -7.79 -11.70
CA PRO A 155 -8.19 -6.82 -11.97
C PRO A 155 -9.07 -7.19 -13.17
N ASP A 156 -8.58 -8.07 -14.07
CA ASP A 156 -9.24 -8.43 -15.33
C ASP A 156 -10.54 -9.22 -15.10
N LEU A 157 -10.76 -9.70 -13.88
CA LEU A 157 -12.02 -10.35 -13.46
C LEU A 157 -13.14 -9.35 -13.18
N ILE A 158 -12.84 -8.05 -13.13
CA ILE A 158 -13.82 -6.98 -12.95
C ILE A 158 -14.16 -6.42 -14.33
N PRO A 159 -15.43 -6.50 -14.78
CA PRO A 159 -15.82 -5.96 -16.08
C PRO A 159 -15.53 -4.46 -16.16
N GLU A 160 -14.89 -4.03 -17.25
CA GLU A 160 -14.75 -2.61 -17.56
C GLU A 160 -16.08 -2.01 -18.03
N ASP A 161 -16.26 -0.71 -17.78
CA ASP A 161 -17.38 0.01 -18.38
C ASP A 161 -17.14 0.08 -19.91
N PRO A 162 -18.03 -0.46 -20.75
CA PRO A 162 -17.82 -0.49 -22.19
C PRO A 162 -17.67 0.91 -22.80
N ARG A 163 -18.19 1.94 -22.14
CA ARG A 163 -18.07 3.35 -22.58
C ARG A 163 -16.65 3.87 -22.44
N LEU A 164 -15.79 3.25 -21.64
CA LEU A 164 -14.43 3.72 -21.41
C LEU A 164 -13.62 3.76 -22.72
N GLY A 165 -13.78 2.73 -23.56
CA GLY A 165 -13.13 2.67 -24.88
C GLY A 165 -13.66 3.72 -25.87
N GLU A 166 -14.94 4.11 -25.74
CA GLU A 166 -15.55 5.14 -26.58
C GLU A 166 -15.16 6.56 -26.12
N LEU A 167 -15.07 6.78 -24.81
CA LEU A 167 -14.91 8.11 -24.23
C LEU A 167 -13.45 8.51 -24.02
N ALA A 168 -12.55 7.59 -23.66
CA ALA A 168 -11.15 7.91 -23.37
C ALA A 168 -10.42 8.61 -24.54
N PRO A 169 -10.57 8.18 -25.81
CA PRO A 169 -9.93 8.87 -26.94
C PRO A 169 -10.44 10.29 -27.20
N LEU A 170 -11.59 10.69 -26.65
CA LEU A 170 -12.15 12.03 -26.85
C LEU A 170 -11.56 13.08 -25.89
N VAL A 171 -10.80 12.64 -24.89
CA VAL A 171 -10.22 13.50 -23.83
C VAL A 171 -8.71 13.31 -23.64
N LEU A 172 -8.07 12.49 -24.47
CA LEU A 172 -6.62 12.28 -24.58
C LEU A 172 -6.08 12.96 -25.83
#